data_AF-A0A7K1FMW3-F1
#
_entry.id   AF-A0A7K1FMW3-F1
#
_cell.length_a   1.000
_cell.length_b   1.000
_cell.length_c   1.000
_cell.angle_alpha   90.00
_cell.angle_beta   90.00
_cell.angle_gamma   90.00
#
_symmetry.space_group_name_H-M   'P 1'
#
loop_
_entity.id
_entity.type
_entity.pdbx_description
1 polymer ?
#
loop_
_entity_poly.entity_id
_entity_poly.type
_entity_poly.pdbx_seq_one_letter_code
_entity_poly.pdbx_strand_id
1 'polypeptide(L)'
;MTPTRRRKMVSVDIYMLEGSSVEVGRFSGQSRAIHVLYSAGLAACPTSIASTVSWSRIFIGEVGYVPRSPQIDHEEPRDNFGFSEGISADIDPTILDAPGAERPGLYLRWLHRTMTAVARRRGWDEEPLEFAARYCLERGVVAVFDGPSKSSPDRRRSASVRRVIDPDGYEDIVLRVQDRSKAVVAEEVLPRESVTNEMRADWGPMKKNLRWIDAHTIEIFGRNFEYPGFDYERDDLATLDLSTGVIPTLRIDVDSMPAPVESTAPALLLDVDLDTSDVEPAAVSSPLPLFNFTGGGPTQGEYARARGYSTRITALLGQMTFDPRWQAWWQAADLPRVDLSYWVHADATRIRVGRSARLINASIERPITDDWLDAQEQTAEADVRALIAELCRRFPLGAPPPLPA
;
A
#
# COMPACT_ATOMS: atom_id res chain seq x y z
N MET A 1 16.06 11.04 -30.16
CA MET A 1 15.39 10.15 -29.19
C MET A 1 16.16 10.23 -27.89
N THR A 2 15.54 10.66 -26.80
CA THR A 2 16.18 10.70 -25.48
C THR A 2 16.28 9.27 -24.95
N PRO A 3 17.45 8.81 -24.47
CA PRO A 3 17.57 7.47 -23.90
C PRO A 3 16.66 7.33 -22.68
N THR A 4 15.76 6.34 -22.71
CA THR A 4 14.85 6.04 -21.59
C THR A 4 15.67 5.54 -20.40
N ARG A 5 15.52 6.20 -19.24
CA ARG A 5 16.22 5.81 -18.01
C ARG A 5 15.73 4.43 -17.55
N ARG A 6 16.69 3.55 -17.28
CA ARG A 6 16.43 2.23 -16.68
C ARG A 6 16.68 2.29 -15.17
N ARG A 7 15.86 1.58 -14.41
CA ARG A 7 15.85 1.38 -12.95
C ARG A 7 16.02 -0.13 -12.68
N LYS A 8 16.46 -0.46 -11.47
CA LYS A 8 16.40 -1.84 -10.95
C LYS A 8 14.97 -2.11 -10.49
N MET A 9 14.29 -3.05 -11.14
CA MET A 9 13.03 -3.58 -10.61
C MET A 9 13.32 -4.44 -9.38
N VAL A 10 12.73 -4.09 -8.24
CA VAL A 10 12.98 -4.75 -6.94
C VAL A 10 11.73 -5.36 -6.32
N SER A 11 10.55 -5.11 -6.88
CA SER A 11 9.30 -5.50 -6.24
C SER A 11 8.20 -5.86 -7.23
N VAL A 12 7.37 -6.82 -6.83
CA VAL A 12 6.13 -7.22 -7.49
C VAL A 12 5.03 -7.29 -6.45
N ASP A 13 3.93 -6.61 -6.72
CA ASP A 13 2.75 -6.56 -5.85
C ASP A 13 1.54 -7.19 -6.55
N ILE A 14 0.65 -7.81 -5.78
CA ILE A 14 -0.63 -8.36 -6.28
C ILE A 14 -1.75 -7.52 -5.71
N TYR A 15 -2.56 -6.93 -6.59
CA TYR A 15 -3.61 -6.00 -6.21
C TYR A 15 -4.96 -6.47 -6.77
N MET A 16 -5.98 -6.52 -5.92
CA MET A 16 -7.35 -6.78 -6.37
C MET A 16 -8.02 -5.48 -6.82
N LEU A 17 -8.81 -5.55 -7.88
CA LEU A 17 -9.62 -4.40 -8.30
C LEU A 17 -10.78 -4.18 -7.33
N GLU A 18 -11.30 -2.96 -7.32
CA GLU A 18 -12.47 -2.63 -6.52
C GLU A 18 -13.70 -3.43 -6.99
N GLY A 19 -14.42 -4.03 -6.03
CA GLY A 19 -15.60 -4.84 -6.33
C GLY A 19 -15.29 -6.23 -6.88
N SER A 20 -14.04 -6.70 -6.77
CA SER A 20 -13.68 -8.09 -7.08
C SER A 20 -14.44 -9.09 -6.21
N SER A 21 -14.64 -10.31 -6.73
CA SER A 21 -15.30 -11.38 -5.99
C SER A 21 -14.56 -11.79 -4.72
N VAL A 22 -15.29 -12.50 -3.86
CA VAL A 22 -14.74 -13.19 -2.68
C VAL A 22 -13.57 -14.10 -3.05
N GLU A 23 -13.60 -14.74 -4.22
CA GLU A 23 -12.53 -15.62 -4.69
C GLU A 23 -11.25 -14.85 -4.98
N VAL A 24 -11.34 -13.71 -5.67
CA VAL A 24 -10.19 -12.83 -5.92
C VAL A 24 -9.63 -12.29 -4.60
N GLY A 25 -10.49 -11.90 -3.65
CA GLY A 25 -10.07 -11.48 -2.32
C GLY A 25 -9.32 -12.59 -1.57
N ARG A 26 -9.83 -13.82 -1.60
CA ARG A 26 -9.16 -15.00 -1.03
C ARG A 26 -7.81 -15.28 -1.70
N PHE A 27 -7.77 -15.24 -3.03
CA PHE A 27 -6.53 -15.43 -3.80
C PHE A 27 -5.47 -14.38 -3.45
N SER A 28 -5.88 -13.11 -3.39
CA SER A 28 -4.99 -12.00 -3.02
C SER A 28 -4.42 -12.16 -1.62
N GLY A 29 -5.27 -12.54 -0.65
CA GLY A 29 -4.85 -12.75 0.74
C GLY A 29 -3.88 -13.92 0.87
N GLN A 30 -4.23 -15.08 0.31
CA GLN A 30 -3.43 -16.31 0.43
C GLN A 30 -2.10 -16.25 -0.34
N SER A 31 -2.03 -15.47 -1.42
CA SER A 31 -0.78 -15.28 -2.19
C SER A 31 0.17 -14.25 -1.58
N ARG A 32 -0.14 -13.67 -0.42
CA ARG A 32 0.61 -12.53 0.13
C ARG A 32 2.06 -12.86 0.47
N ALA A 33 2.30 -13.95 1.20
CA ALA A 33 3.66 -14.38 1.51
C ALA A 33 4.52 -14.54 0.25
N ILE A 34 3.90 -15.02 -0.83
CA ILE A 34 4.56 -15.37 -2.08
C ILE A 34 5.08 -14.12 -2.77
N HIS A 35 4.24 -13.10 -3.02
CA HIS A 35 4.70 -11.91 -3.75
C HIS A 35 5.67 -11.07 -2.93
N VAL A 36 5.55 -11.05 -1.59
CA VAL A 36 6.52 -10.36 -0.74
C VAL A 36 7.87 -11.08 -0.74
N LEU A 37 7.90 -12.41 -0.61
CA LEU A 37 9.14 -13.19 -0.75
C LEU A 37 9.75 -13.08 -2.14
N TYR A 38 8.92 -13.07 -3.18
CA TYR A 38 9.38 -12.94 -4.55
C TYR A 38 10.06 -11.58 -4.75
N SER A 39 9.47 -10.50 -4.22
CA SER A 39 10.07 -9.17 -4.21
C SER A 39 11.39 -9.14 -3.45
N ALA A 40 11.46 -9.77 -2.27
CA ALA A 40 12.72 -9.90 -1.54
C ALA A 40 13.80 -10.65 -2.35
N GLY A 41 13.39 -11.70 -3.08
CA GLY A 41 14.27 -12.42 -4.00
C GLY A 41 14.78 -11.54 -5.15
N LEU A 42 13.93 -10.71 -5.75
CA LEU A 42 14.34 -9.75 -6.79
C LEU A 42 15.32 -8.72 -6.25
N ALA A 43 15.08 -8.19 -5.04
CA ALA A 43 15.97 -7.24 -4.40
C ALA A 43 17.36 -7.86 -4.10
N ALA A 44 17.38 -9.12 -3.63
CA ALA A 44 18.58 -9.87 -3.27
C ALA A 44 19.37 -10.45 -4.47
N CYS A 45 18.77 -10.49 -5.67
CA CYS A 45 19.45 -11.01 -6.85
C CYS A 45 20.70 -10.16 -7.20
N PRO A 46 21.86 -10.79 -7.49
CA PRO A 46 23.06 -10.09 -7.93
C PRO A 46 22.89 -9.34 -9.26
N THR A 47 22.05 -9.88 -10.15
CA THR A 47 21.65 -9.25 -11.41
C THR A 47 20.30 -8.54 -11.24
N SER A 48 19.99 -7.61 -12.14
CA SER A 48 18.79 -6.77 -12.03
C SER A 48 18.03 -6.71 -13.35
N ILE A 49 16.71 -6.76 -13.27
CA ILE A 49 15.84 -6.41 -14.39
C ILE A 49 15.96 -4.91 -14.63
N ALA A 50 16.44 -4.55 -15.82
CA ALA A 50 16.53 -3.18 -16.30
C ALA A 50 15.17 -2.72 -16.86
N SER A 51 14.31 -2.17 -15.98
CA SER A 51 12.97 -1.68 -16.32
C SER A 51 12.90 -0.15 -16.24
N THR A 52 11.90 0.50 -16.83
CA THR A 52 11.60 1.93 -16.58
C THR A 52 10.96 2.17 -15.21
N VAL A 53 10.50 1.11 -14.53
CA VAL A 53 9.86 1.15 -13.20
C VAL A 53 10.69 0.36 -12.16
N SER A 54 10.56 0.71 -10.88
CA SER A 54 11.21 -0.04 -9.79
C SER A 54 10.34 -1.16 -9.21
N TRP A 55 9.06 -1.22 -9.61
CA TRP A 55 8.10 -2.22 -9.15
C TRP A 55 7.00 -2.45 -10.19
N SER A 56 6.45 -3.66 -10.20
CA SER A 56 5.29 -4.04 -11.03
C SER A 56 4.11 -4.39 -10.14
N ARG A 57 2.89 -4.07 -10.58
CA ARG A 57 1.63 -4.41 -9.90
C ARG A 57 0.79 -5.30 -10.79
N ILE A 58 0.45 -6.48 -10.30
CA ILE A 58 -0.45 -7.42 -10.97
C ILE A 58 -1.86 -7.18 -10.44
N PHE A 59 -2.69 -6.55 -11.25
CA PHE A 59 -4.13 -6.44 -11.04
C PHE A 59 -4.79 -7.78 -11.35
N ILE A 60 -5.42 -8.39 -10.34
CA ILE A 60 -6.11 -9.67 -10.49
C ILE A 60 -7.61 -9.51 -10.66
N GLY A 61 -8.19 -10.30 -11.58
CA GLY A 61 -9.62 -10.34 -11.88
C GLY A 61 -10.20 -11.76 -11.93
N GLU A 62 -11.51 -11.87 -12.14
CA GLU A 62 -12.23 -13.14 -12.30
C GLU A 62 -11.92 -13.80 -13.65
N VAL A 63 -11.95 -15.13 -13.68
CA VAL A 63 -11.84 -15.91 -14.92
C VAL A 63 -12.97 -15.53 -15.89
N GLY A 64 -12.62 -14.95 -17.03
CA GLY A 64 -13.60 -14.51 -18.04
C GLY A 64 -14.00 -13.04 -17.95
N TYR A 65 -13.47 -12.28 -16.99
CA TYR A 65 -13.37 -10.83 -17.14
C TYR A 65 -12.40 -10.58 -18.29
N VAL A 66 -12.91 -10.23 -19.48
CA VAL A 66 -12.05 -10.09 -20.67
C VAL A 66 -11.07 -8.94 -20.45
N PRO A 67 -9.78 -9.26 -20.34
CA PRO A 67 -8.87 -8.96 -21.43
C PRO A 67 -8.19 -10.23 -21.97
N ARG A 68 -8.20 -10.38 -23.29
CA ARG A 68 -7.51 -11.45 -24.04
C ARG A 68 -6.02 -11.48 -23.68
N SER A 69 -5.52 -12.57 -23.08
CA SER A 69 -4.12 -12.63 -22.60
C SER A 69 -3.84 -11.56 -21.53
N PRO A 70 -2.74 -11.64 -20.75
CA PRO A 70 -2.34 -10.46 -20.00
C PRO A 70 -2.23 -9.30 -21.01
N GLN A 71 -3.01 -8.23 -20.84
CA GLN A 71 -2.88 -7.03 -21.67
C GLN A 71 -1.60 -6.33 -21.22
N ILE A 72 -0.49 -6.87 -21.70
CA ILE A 72 0.82 -6.25 -21.58
C ILE A 72 0.93 -5.44 -22.85
N ASP A 73 0.74 -4.13 -22.73
CA ASP A 73 1.02 -3.20 -23.83
C ASP A 73 2.39 -3.54 -24.40
N HIS A 74 2.54 -3.54 -25.73
CA HIS A 74 3.81 -3.95 -26.35
C HIS A 74 4.97 -3.03 -25.97
N GLU A 75 4.67 -1.78 -25.64
CA GLU A 75 5.66 -0.79 -25.22
C GLU A 75 5.65 -0.63 -23.70
N GLU A 76 6.84 -0.64 -23.11
CA GLU A 76 6.99 -0.34 -21.69
C GLU A 76 6.55 1.12 -21.50
N PRO A 77 5.71 1.44 -20.50
CA PRO A 77 5.26 2.80 -20.31
C PRO A 77 6.47 3.74 -20.25
N ARG A 78 6.42 4.82 -21.03
CA ARG A 78 7.44 5.87 -21.01
C ARG A 78 7.56 6.36 -19.58
N ASP A 79 8.75 6.18 -18.97
CA ASP A 79 9.11 6.46 -17.56
C ASP A 79 7.94 7.08 -16.79
N ASN A 80 7.14 6.21 -16.17
CA ASN A 80 5.89 6.61 -15.52
C ASN A 80 6.19 7.30 -14.17
N PHE A 81 7.19 8.18 -14.11
CA PHE A 81 7.65 8.84 -12.89
C PHE A 81 8.04 7.89 -11.74
N GLY A 82 8.32 6.61 -12.05
CA GLY A 82 8.53 5.56 -11.05
C GLY A 82 7.24 4.96 -10.46
N PHE A 83 6.06 5.30 -10.97
CA PHE A 83 4.82 4.56 -10.73
C PHE A 83 4.92 3.15 -11.33
N SER A 84 4.19 2.20 -10.76
CA SER A 84 4.18 0.80 -11.20
C SER A 84 3.87 0.65 -12.68
N GLU A 85 4.43 -0.41 -13.25
CA GLU A 85 3.79 -1.08 -14.36
C GLU A 85 2.56 -1.84 -13.87
N GLY A 86 1.40 -1.54 -14.46
CA GLY A 86 0.18 -2.32 -14.26
C GLY A 86 0.13 -3.52 -15.21
N ILE A 87 -0.03 -4.71 -14.65
CA ILE A 87 -0.20 -5.96 -15.39
C ILE A 87 -1.57 -6.51 -14.99
N SER A 88 -2.43 -6.86 -15.93
CA SER A 88 -3.68 -7.57 -15.60
C SER A 88 -3.50 -9.08 -15.78
N ALA A 89 -3.94 -9.87 -14.81
CA ALA A 89 -3.92 -11.32 -14.87
C ALA A 89 -5.17 -11.95 -14.22
N ASP A 90 -5.66 -13.05 -14.78
CA ASP A 90 -6.73 -13.80 -14.14
C ASP A 90 -6.18 -14.65 -12.98
N ILE A 91 -6.98 -14.77 -11.92
CA ILE A 91 -6.70 -15.78 -10.89
C ILE A 91 -6.86 -17.19 -11.48
N ASP A 92 -6.14 -18.16 -10.92
CA ASP A 92 -6.38 -19.57 -11.17
C ASP A 92 -7.24 -20.13 -10.02
N PRO A 93 -8.56 -20.30 -10.21
CA PRO A 93 -9.45 -20.69 -9.12
C PRO A 93 -9.16 -22.10 -8.62
N THR A 94 -8.53 -22.96 -9.43
CA THR A 94 -8.16 -24.31 -9.02
C THR A 94 -7.12 -24.31 -7.89
N ILE A 95 -6.36 -23.22 -7.73
CA ILE A 95 -5.44 -23.03 -6.60
C ILE A 95 -6.22 -22.90 -5.28
N LEU A 96 -7.39 -22.24 -5.30
CA LEU A 96 -8.23 -22.09 -4.10
C LEU A 96 -8.83 -23.42 -3.65
N ASP A 97 -9.08 -24.32 -4.60
CA ASP A 97 -9.64 -25.65 -4.36
C ASP A 97 -8.59 -26.69 -3.94
N ALA A 98 -7.30 -26.43 -4.21
CA ALA A 98 -6.23 -27.33 -3.84
C ALA A 98 -6.10 -27.48 -2.29
N PRO A 99 -5.52 -28.60 -1.80
CA PRO A 99 -5.17 -28.75 -0.39
C PRO A 99 -4.25 -27.63 0.10
N GLY A 100 -4.45 -27.13 1.33
CA GLY A 100 -3.70 -25.99 1.88
C GLY A 100 -2.18 -26.13 1.73
N ALA A 101 -1.63 -27.32 2.02
CA ALA A 101 -0.20 -27.61 1.88
C ALA A 101 0.35 -27.47 0.45
N GLU A 102 -0.49 -27.57 -0.59
CA GLU A 102 -0.08 -27.49 -2.00
C GLU A 102 -0.21 -26.07 -2.59
N ARG A 103 -1.10 -25.25 -2.03
CA ARG A 103 -1.40 -23.89 -2.53
C ARG A 103 -0.18 -22.97 -2.64
N PRO A 104 0.76 -22.92 -1.68
CA PRO A 104 1.88 -21.97 -1.75
C PRO A 104 2.75 -22.19 -2.99
N GLY A 105 3.01 -23.46 -3.31
CA GLY A 105 3.74 -23.83 -4.53
C GLY A 105 2.97 -23.51 -5.80
N LEU A 106 1.65 -23.64 -5.79
CA LEU A 106 0.77 -23.26 -6.90
C LEU A 106 0.75 -21.74 -7.10
N TYR A 107 0.60 -20.94 -6.04
CA TYR A 107 0.68 -19.47 -6.09
C TYR A 107 2.03 -18.99 -6.64
N LEU A 108 3.13 -19.58 -6.17
CA LEU A 108 4.47 -19.25 -6.68
C LEU A 108 4.60 -19.56 -8.17
N ARG A 109 4.12 -20.72 -8.63
CA ARG A 109 4.11 -21.08 -10.06
C ARG A 109 3.27 -20.11 -10.88
N TRP A 110 2.09 -19.73 -10.38
CA TRP A 110 1.23 -18.74 -11.03
C TRP A 110 1.95 -17.40 -11.16
N LEU A 111 2.52 -16.86 -10.07
CA LEU A 111 3.20 -15.58 -10.06
C LEU A 111 4.42 -15.57 -10.99
N HIS A 112 5.28 -16.58 -10.86
CA HIS A 112 6.49 -16.71 -11.68
C HIS A 112 6.14 -16.81 -13.16
N ARG A 113 5.15 -17.64 -13.54
CA ARG A 113 4.67 -17.74 -14.93
C ARG A 113 4.18 -16.39 -15.46
N THR A 114 3.42 -15.65 -14.66
CA THR A 114 2.92 -14.31 -15.02
C THR A 114 4.07 -13.34 -15.25
N MET A 115 5.03 -13.25 -14.33
CA MET A 115 6.19 -12.37 -14.46
C MET A 115 7.11 -12.75 -15.60
N THR A 116 7.33 -14.04 -15.85
CA THR A 116 8.14 -14.52 -16.98
C THR A 116 7.46 -14.19 -18.32
N ALA A 117 6.13 -14.27 -18.39
CA ALA A 117 5.40 -13.82 -19.58
C ALA A 117 5.57 -12.32 -19.84
N VAL A 118 5.60 -11.50 -18.78
CA VAL A 118 5.91 -10.06 -18.87
C VAL A 118 7.34 -9.85 -19.35
N ALA A 119 8.32 -10.51 -18.72
CA ALA A 119 9.73 -10.38 -19.09
C ALA A 119 9.97 -10.69 -20.58
N ARG A 120 9.42 -11.79 -21.09
CA ARG A 120 9.53 -12.16 -22.51
C ARG A 120 8.96 -11.11 -23.45
N ARG A 121 7.81 -10.53 -23.11
CA ARG A 121 7.20 -9.48 -23.93
C ARG A 121 7.98 -8.17 -23.89
N ARG A 122 8.62 -7.89 -22.75
CA ARG A 122 9.44 -6.70 -22.53
C ARG A 122 10.89 -6.85 -23.00
N GLY A 123 11.33 -8.07 -23.30
CA GLY A 123 12.74 -8.38 -23.50
C GLY A 123 13.58 -8.18 -22.23
N TRP A 124 12.97 -8.33 -21.05
CA TRP A 124 13.70 -8.33 -19.79
C TRP A 124 14.47 -9.63 -19.61
N ASP A 125 15.54 -9.56 -18.82
CA ASP A 125 16.27 -10.72 -18.35
C ASP A 125 15.39 -11.57 -17.41
N GLU A 126 15.31 -12.87 -17.68
CA GLU A 126 14.56 -13.84 -16.87
C GLU A 126 15.36 -14.33 -15.66
N GLU A 127 16.71 -14.19 -15.64
CA GLU A 127 17.56 -14.69 -14.55
C GLU A 127 17.13 -14.16 -13.16
N PRO A 128 16.83 -12.86 -12.96
CA PRO A 128 16.37 -12.38 -11.66
C PRO A 128 15.01 -12.97 -11.24
N LEU A 129 14.13 -13.30 -12.20
CA LEU A 129 12.85 -13.95 -11.92
C LEU A 129 13.03 -15.39 -11.47
N GLU A 130 13.93 -16.14 -12.12
CA GLU A 130 14.28 -17.50 -11.74
C GLU A 130 14.93 -17.53 -10.34
N PHE A 131 15.84 -16.57 -10.08
CA PHE A 131 16.44 -16.39 -8.77
C PHE A 131 15.37 -16.14 -7.70
N ALA A 132 14.43 -15.21 -7.95
CA ALA A 132 13.34 -14.91 -7.02
C ALA A 132 12.44 -16.12 -6.75
N ALA A 133 12.11 -16.91 -7.77
CA ALA A 133 11.32 -18.13 -7.58
C ALA A 133 12.05 -19.17 -6.70
N ARG A 134 13.35 -19.40 -6.97
CA ARG A 134 14.17 -20.29 -6.13
C ARG A 134 14.30 -19.76 -4.70
N TYR A 135 14.47 -18.46 -4.53
CA TYR A 135 14.55 -17.78 -3.23
C TYR A 135 13.30 -18.05 -2.36
N CYS A 136 12.10 -18.06 -2.97
CA CYS A 136 10.85 -18.42 -2.28
C CYS A 136 10.84 -19.89 -1.85
N LEU A 137 11.26 -20.81 -2.72
CA LEU A 137 11.29 -22.25 -2.44
C LEU A 137 12.26 -22.60 -1.31
N GLU A 138 13.46 -22.01 -1.32
CA GLU A 138 14.48 -22.20 -0.27
C GLU A 138 14.00 -21.77 1.12
N ARG A 139 13.00 -20.88 1.18
CA ARG A 139 12.40 -20.36 2.42
C ARG A 139 11.07 -21.03 2.79
N GLY A 140 10.70 -22.10 2.09
CA GLY A 140 9.44 -22.80 2.35
C GLY A 140 8.20 -21.92 2.16
N VAL A 141 8.31 -20.82 1.40
CA VAL A 141 7.21 -19.89 1.14
C VAL A 141 6.66 -19.21 2.42
N VAL A 142 7.48 -19.11 3.47
CA VAL A 142 7.17 -18.36 4.70
C VAL A 142 7.89 -17.03 4.66
N ALA A 143 7.13 -15.92 4.70
CA ALA A 143 7.72 -14.58 4.68
C ALA A 143 7.95 -14.10 6.11
N VAL A 144 9.22 -13.85 6.46
CA VAL A 144 9.59 -13.37 7.80
C VAL A 144 10.24 -12.00 7.69
N PHE A 145 9.75 -11.03 8.46
CA PHE A 145 10.29 -9.69 8.55
C PHE A 145 10.60 -9.38 10.01
N ASP A 146 11.87 -9.13 10.32
CA ASP A 146 12.28 -8.67 11.63
C ASP A 146 12.26 -7.13 11.67
N GLY A 147 11.77 -6.59 12.78
CA GLY A 147 11.86 -5.18 13.10
C GLY A 147 13.16 -4.85 13.85
N PRO A 148 13.57 -3.58 13.86
CA PRO A 148 14.74 -3.17 14.63
C PRO A 148 14.55 -3.45 16.12
N SER A 149 15.60 -3.94 16.76
CA SER A 149 15.61 -4.18 18.19
C SER A 149 15.77 -2.85 18.96
N LYS A 150 15.00 -2.67 20.03
CA LYS A 150 15.03 -1.48 20.89
C LYS A 150 15.39 -1.88 22.30
N SER A 151 16.39 -1.21 22.88
CA SER A 151 16.84 -1.47 24.26
C SER A 151 15.88 -0.91 25.29
N SER A 152 15.70 -1.64 26.39
CA SER A 152 15.00 -1.16 27.59
C SER A 152 15.72 0.05 28.20
N PRO A 153 15.05 0.88 29.04
CA PRO A 153 15.67 2.05 29.67
C PRO A 153 16.92 1.72 30.49
N ASP A 154 16.93 0.59 31.19
CA ASP A 154 18.07 0.08 31.97
C ASP A 154 19.11 -0.68 31.12
N ARG A 155 18.83 -0.82 29.81
CA ARG A 155 19.63 -1.52 28.80
C ARG A 155 19.94 -2.97 29.18
N ARG A 156 19.10 -3.62 30.00
CA ARG A 156 19.25 -5.05 30.33
C ARG A 156 18.55 -5.96 29.34
N ARG A 157 17.56 -5.44 28.63
CA ARG A 157 16.77 -6.16 27.64
C ARG A 157 16.73 -5.41 26.33
N SER A 158 16.36 -6.11 25.28
CA SER A 158 16.04 -5.53 23.98
C SER A 158 14.83 -6.23 23.39
N ALA A 159 13.93 -5.48 22.76
CA ALA A 159 12.70 -6.00 22.18
C ALA A 159 12.60 -5.67 20.69
N SER A 160 12.08 -6.62 19.92
CA SER A 160 11.82 -6.47 18.49
C SER A 160 10.48 -7.10 18.15
N VAL A 161 9.78 -6.54 17.18
CA VAL A 161 8.63 -7.22 16.55
C VAL A 161 9.10 -8.01 15.35
N ARG A 162 8.46 -9.13 15.09
CA ARG A 162 8.64 -9.95 13.90
C ARG A 162 7.29 -10.17 13.25
N ARG A 163 7.18 -9.95 11.95
CA ARG A 163 6.02 -10.34 11.15
C ARG A 163 6.31 -11.65 10.44
N VAL A 164 5.40 -12.61 10.59
CA VAL A 164 5.45 -13.90 9.89
C VAL A 164 4.19 -14.00 9.05
N ILE A 165 4.35 -14.16 7.73
CA ILE A 165 3.27 -14.47 6.81
C ILE A 165 3.42 -15.94 6.43
N ASP A 166 2.46 -16.74 6.86
CA ASP A 166 2.44 -18.16 6.57
C ASP A 166 2.11 -18.42 5.08
N PRO A 167 2.32 -19.66 4.61
CA PRO A 167 2.09 -19.98 3.21
C PRO A 167 0.60 -19.89 2.78
N ASP A 168 -0.34 -19.90 3.74
CA ASP A 168 -1.78 -19.70 3.53
C ASP A 168 -2.17 -18.21 3.59
N GLY A 169 -1.20 -17.30 3.74
CA GLY A 169 -1.39 -15.86 3.78
C GLY A 169 -1.88 -15.30 5.12
N TYR A 170 -1.96 -16.13 6.17
CA TYR A 170 -2.19 -15.61 7.52
C TYR A 170 -0.94 -14.94 8.05
N GLU A 171 -1.16 -13.90 8.85
CA GLU A 171 -0.10 -13.10 9.42
C GLU A 171 -0.12 -13.19 10.93
N ASP A 172 1.04 -13.50 11.49
CA ASP A 172 1.29 -13.44 12.92
C ASP A 172 2.33 -12.34 13.18
N ILE A 173 2.08 -11.52 14.19
CA ILE A 173 3.06 -10.58 14.72
C ILE A 173 3.57 -11.17 16.03
N VAL A 174 4.89 -11.30 16.14
CA VAL A 174 5.57 -11.89 17.29
C VAL A 174 6.38 -10.81 17.97
N LEU A 175 6.11 -10.55 19.25
CA LEU A 175 6.97 -9.73 20.10
C LEU A 175 8.04 -10.64 20.69
N ARG A 176 9.31 -10.29 20.48
CA ARG A 176 10.45 -11.02 21.01
C ARG A 176 11.28 -10.12 21.92
N VAL A 177 11.59 -10.60 23.12
CA VAL A 177 12.43 -9.91 24.10
C VAL A 177 13.67 -10.76 24.36
N GLN A 178 14.83 -10.12 24.28
CA GLN A 178 16.13 -10.72 24.52
C GLN A 178 16.84 -10.04 25.67
N ASP A 179 17.69 -10.76 26.38
CA ASP A 179 18.61 -10.20 27.37
C ASP A 179 19.93 -9.68 26.74
N ARG A 180 20.86 -9.21 27.57
CA ARG A 180 22.20 -8.75 27.12
C ARG A 180 23.04 -9.83 26.44
N SER A 181 22.79 -11.11 26.73
CA SER A 181 23.45 -12.25 26.08
C SER A 181 22.83 -12.59 24.73
N LYS A 182 21.75 -11.88 24.33
CA LYS A 182 20.89 -12.15 23.18
C LYS A 182 20.02 -13.42 23.33
N ALA A 183 19.98 -14.01 24.52
CA ALA A 183 19.05 -15.10 24.82
C ALA A 183 17.63 -14.57 24.82
N VAL A 184 16.70 -15.30 24.21
CA VAL A 184 15.27 -14.96 24.25
C VAL A 184 14.77 -15.24 25.65
N VAL A 185 14.25 -14.21 26.31
CA VAL A 185 13.70 -14.34 27.67
C VAL A 185 12.18 -14.33 27.67
N ALA A 186 11.58 -13.79 26.62
CA ALA A 186 10.15 -13.82 26.39
C ALA A 186 9.84 -13.74 24.90
N GLU A 187 8.80 -14.45 24.46
CA GLU A 187 8.29 -14.40 23.09
C GLU A 187 6.77 -14.60 23.11
N GLU A 188 6.02 -13.73 22.44
CA GLU A 188 4.56 -13.79 22.41
C GLU A 188 4.04 -13.51 21.00
N VAL A 189 3.13 -14.36 20.54
CA VAL A 189 2.37 -14.12 19.32
C VAL A 189 1.20 -13.21 19.69
N LEU A 190 1.16 -12.01 19.11
CA LEU A 190 0.10 -11.05 19.37
C LEU A 190 -1.25 -11.62 18.89
N PRO A 191 -2.34 -11.46 19.67
CA PRO A 191 -3.65 -11.94 19.25
C PRO A 191 -4.05 -11.33 17.91
N ARG A 192 -4.58 -12.14 16.99
CA ARG A 192 -4.89 -11.69 15.62
C ARG A 192 -5.93 -10.59 15.62
N GLU A 193 -6.88 -10.66 16.53
CA GLU A 193 -7.92 -9.65 16.81
C GLU A 193 -7.34 -8.31 17.28
N SER A 194 -6.13 -8.31 17.87
CA SER A 194 -5.45 -7.10 18.32
C SER A 194 -4.61 -6.44 17.22
N VAL A 195 -4.34 -7.14 16.10
CA VAL A 195 -3.60 -6.61 14.96
C VAL A 195 -4.58 -6.17 13.87
N THR A 196 -4.86 -4.87 13.81
CA THR A 196 -5.78 -4.29 12.82
C THR A 196 -5.27 -4.45 11.38
N ASN A 197 -6.17 -4.32 10.41
CA ASN A 197 -5.78 -4.33 9.00
C ASN A 197 -4.79 -3.20 8.67
N GLU A 198 -4.87 -2.04 9.33
CA GLU A 198 -3.88 -0.97 9.14
C GLU A 198 -2.49 -1.40 9.66
N MET A 199 -2.42 -2.05 10.81
CA MET A 199 -1.15 -2.57 11.35
C MET A 199 -0.53 -3.63 10.41
N ARG A 200 -1.35 -4.45 9.75
CA ARG A 200 -0.90 -5.45 8.75
C ARG A 200 -0.52 -4.83 7.40
N ALA A 201 -1.15 -3.73 7.02
CA ALA A 201 -0.85 -3.00 5.80
C ALA A 201 0.49 -2.25 5.91
N ASP A 202 0.76 -1.64 7.06
CA ASP A 202 1.87 -0.71 7.27
C ASP A 202 2.95 -1.28 8.22
N TRP A 203 3.60 -2.37 7.80
CA TRP A 203 4.73 -2.98 8.53
C TRP A 203 5.87 -1.98 8.81
N GLY A 204 6.15 -1.06 7.88
CA GLY A 204 7.22 -0.07 7.99
C GLY A 204 7.10 0.84 9.23
N PRO A 205 5.97 1.55 9.41
CA PRO A 205 5.67 2.26 10.66
C PRO A 205 5.64 1.34 11.87
N MET A 206 4.96 0.20 11.80
CA MET A 206 4.78 -0.68 12.98
C MET A 206 6.11 -1.18 13.54
N LYS A 207 7.04 -1.63 12.69
CA LYS A 207 8.38 -2.06 13.15
C LYS A 207 9.18 -0.93 13.80
N LYS A 208 8.91 0.32 13.42
CA LYS A 208 9.53 1.53 13.99
C LYS A 208 8.79 2.03 15.25
N ASN A 209 7.57 1.58 15.53
CA ASN A 209 6.70 2.10 16.60
C ASN A 209 6.68 1.26 17.89
N LEU A 210 7.56 0.27 18.04
CA LEU A 210 7.78 -0.36 19.35
C LEU A 210 8.39 0.65 20.34
N ARG A 211 7.95 0.74 21.59
CA ARG A 211 8.64 1.55 22.61
C ARG A 211 8.60 0.89 23.97
N TRP A 212 9.66 1.09 24.75
CA TRP A 212 9.65 0.74 26.17
C TRP A 212 9.01 1.88 26.95
N ILE A 213 8.03 1.55 27.80
CA ILE A 213 7.44 2.50 28.75
C ILE A 213 8.29 2.55 30.02
N ASP A 214 8.75 1.38 30.47
CA ASP A 214 9.69 1.19 31.58
C ASP A 214 10.60 -0.03 31.29
N ALA A 215 11.28 -0.59 32.29
CA ALA A 215 12.19 -1.73 32.10
C ALA A 215 11.48 -3.10 31.85
N HIS A 216 10.18 -3.17 32.08
CA HIS A 216 9.34 -4.36 32.05
C HIS A 216 8.14 -4.20 31.11
N THR A 217 7.76 -2.97 30.75
CA THR A 217 6.59 -2.72 29.91
C THR A 217 6.98 -2.29 28.51
N ILE A 218 6.45 -3.00 27.50
CA ILE A 218 6.58 -2.65 26.08
C ILE A 218 5.22 -2.20 25.56
N GLU A 219 5.26 -1.21 24.67
CA GLU A 219 4.10 -0.75 23.94
C GLU A 219 4.35 -0.84 22.43
N ILE A 220 3.34 -1.31 21.70
CA ILE A 220 3.32 -1.38 20.24
C ILE A 220 2.08 -0.61 19.76
N PHE A 221 2.26 0.32 18.83
CA PHE A 221 1.16 1.05 18.21
C PHE A 221 1.27 1.02 16.68
N GLY A 222 0.11 1.05 16.02
CA GLY A 222 0.02 1.19 14.56
C GLY A 222 0.50 2.56 14.07
N ARG A 223 0.14 2.93 12.83
CA ARG A 223 0.48 4.25 12.29
C ARG A 223 -0.16 5.34 13.15
N ASN A 224 0.65 6.22 13.76
CA ASN A 224 0.16 7.50 14.24
C ASN A 224 -0.23 8.32 13.01
N PHE A 225 -1.52 8.43 12.73
CA PHE A 225 -2.01 9.51 11.91
C PHE A 225 -1.86 10.80 12.71
N GLU A 226 -0.67 11.38 12.74
CA GLU A 226 -0.52 12.81 13.02
C GLU A 226 -1.08 13.56 11.81
N TYR A 227 -2.41 13.62 11.71
CA TYR A 227 -3.08 14.53 10.79
C TYR A 227 -2.92 15.95 11.35
N PRO A 228 -2.32 16.90 10.60
CA PRO A 228 -2.26 18.29 11.03
C PRO A 228 -3.69 18.81 11.25
N GLY A 229 -4.04 19.13 12.50
CA GLY A 229 -5.35 19.68 12.87
C GLY A 229 -6.27 18.75 13.67
N PHE A 230 -5.86 17.52 13.96
CA PHE A 230 -6.46 16.71 15.03
C PHE A 230 -5.45 16.57 16.17
N ASP A 231 -5.62 17.40 17.22
CA ASP A 231 -4.99 17.15 18.51
C ASP A 231 -5.70 15.92 19.11
N TYR A 232 -5.19 14.73 18.80
CA TYR A 232 -5.38 13.60 19.70
C TYR A 232 -4.57 13.94 20.95
N GLU A 233 -5.25 14.49 21.98
CA GLU A 233 -4.65 14.65 23.30
C GLU A 233 -4.06 13.29 23.71
N ARG A 234 -2.72 13.26 23.81
CA ARG A 234 -1.92 12.05 24.07
C ARG A 234 -2.14 11.46 25.47
N ASP A 235 -2.96 12.09 26.30
CA ASP A 235 -3.04 11.81 27.74
C ASP A 235 -4.11 10.78 28.12
N ASP A 236 -5.03 10.43 27.21
CA ASP A 236 -5.94 9.29 27.39
C ASP A 236 -5.46 8.08 26.59
N LEU A 237 -4.40 7.45 27.11
CA LEU A 237 -3.96 6.11 26.70
C LEU A 237 -5.03 5.08 27.13
N ALA A 238 -6.08 4.98 26.32
CA ALA A 238 -7.09 3.94 26.43
C ALA A 238 -6.42 2.57 26.31
N THR A 239 -6.34 1.90 27.46
CA THR A 239 -6.14 0.45 27.54
C THR A 239 -7.29 -0.19 26.75
N LEU A 240 -6.95 -1.17 25.90
CA LEU A 240 -7.86 -1.92 25.04
C LEU A 240 -9.25 -2.16 25.69
N ASP A 241 -10.25 -1.35 25.31
CA ASP A 241 -11.67 -1.66 25.45
C ASP A 241 -12.15 -2.13 24.06
N LEU A 242 -12.46 -3.42 23.97
CA LEU A 242 -12.86 -4.08 22.72
C LEU A 242 -14.23 -3.63 22.18
N SER A 243 -14.86 -2.61 22.76
CA SER A 243 -16.18 -2.11 22.37
C SER A 243 -16.21 -0.76 21.64
N THR A 244 -15.10 0.01 21.57
CA THR A 244 -15.18 1.45 21.20
C THR A 244 -14.37 1.91 19.97
N GLY A 245 -13.67 1.03 19.24
CA GLY A 245 -13.11 1.38 17.92
C GLY A 245 -11.94 2.37 17.92
N VAL A 246 -11.15 2.43 19.00
CA VAL A 246 -9.88 3.20 19.06
C VAL A 246 -8.71 2.33 18.57
N ILE A 247 -7.69 2.97 17.97
CA ILE A 247 -6.44 2.31 17.55
C ILE A 247 -5.86 1.52 18.74
N PRO A 248 -5.69 0.19 18.64
CA PRO A 248 -5.27 -0.60 19.79
C PRO A 248 -3.81 -0.27 20.12
N THR A 249 -3.62 0.37 21.27
CA THR A 249 -2.31 0.41 21.92
C THR A 249 -2.17 -0.89 22.69
N LEU A 250 -1.25 -1.77 22.26
CA LEU A 250 -1.00 -3.01 22.97
C LEU A 250 0.13 -2.81 23.97
N ARG A 251 -0.18 -3.00 25.26
CA ARG A 251 0.78 -2.97 26.36
C ARG A 251 1.00 -4.37 26.88
N ILE A 252 2.26 -4.77 26.95
CA ILE A 252 2.66 -6.11 27.36
C ILE A 252 3.66 -5.97 28.51
N ASP A 253 3.34 -6.61 29.63
CA ASP A 253 4.25 -6.81 30.75
C ASP A 253 5.16 -8.00 30.42
N VAL A 254 6.45 -7.73 30.23
CA VAL A 254 7.48 -8.71 29.86
C VAL A 254 7.57 -9.85 30.87
N ASP A 255 7.33 -9.57 32.16
CA ASP A 255 7.43 -10.61 33.19
C ASP A 255 6.20 -11.53 33.22
N SER A 256 5.13 -11.15 32.51
CA SER A 256 3.92 -11.96 32.30
C SER A 256 3.95 -12.80 31.02
N MET A 257 4.90 -12.52 30.11
CA MET A 257 5.03 -13.23 28.84
C MET A 257 5.47 -14.68 29.07
N PRO A 258 4.99 -15.64 28.26
CA PRO A 258 5.44 -17.02 28.35
C PRO A 258 6.93 -17.12 28.01
N ALA A 259 7.60 -18.09 28.65
CA ALA A 259 8.94 -18.49 28.23
C ALA A 259 8.91 -18.92 26.75
N PRO A 260 9.94 -18.60 25.96
CA PRO A 260 9.96 -18.94 24.55
C PRO A 260 9.83 -20.45 24.37
N VAL A 261 8.92 -20.86 23.49
CA VAL A 261 8.87 -22.24 23.00
C VAL A 261 10.01 -22.40 22.00
N GLU A 262 10.86 -23.41 22.17
CA GLU A 262 11.95 -23.67 21.21
C GLU A 262 11.37 -23.92 19.82
N SER A 263 11.42 -22.90 18.97
CA SER A 263 11.08 -23.02 17.56
C SER A 263 12.23 -23.69 16.82
N THR A 264 11.97 -24.86 16.24
CA THR A 264 12.95 -25.60 15.42
C THR A 264 13.04 -25.09 13.99
N ALA A 265 12.26 -24.06 13.62
CA ALA A 265 12.34 -23.45 12.30
C ALA A 265 13.60 -22.55 12.20
N PRO A 266 14.46 -22.74 11.20
CA PRO A 266 15.61 -21.87 11.00
C PRO A 266 15.15 -20.43 10.72
N ALA A 267 15.30 -19.55 11.70
CA ALA A 267 15.06 -18.11 11.53
C ALA A 267 16.23 -17.51 10.73
N LEU A 268 16.02 -17.29 9.43
CA LEU A 268 16.97 -16.54 8.60
C LEU A 268 16.58 -15.06 8.63
N LEU A 269 17.43 -14.23 9.24
CA LEU A 269 17.26 -12.78 9.34
C LEU A 269 17.21 -12.15 7.93
N LEU A 270 16.09 -11.54 7.59
CA LEU A 270 15.93 -10.70 6.41
C LEU A 270 16.03 -9.24 6.84
N ASP A 271 17.22 -8.66 6.71
CA ASP A 271 17.45 -7.21 6.86
C ASP A 271 17.28 -6.51 5.50
N VAL A 272 16.20 -6.85 4.77
CA VAL A 272 15.84 -6.16 3.54
C VAL A 272 14.79 -5.13 3.91
N ASP A 273 15.24 -3.92 4.19
CA ASP A 273 14.35 -2.79 4.35
C ASP A 273 13.72 -2.48 2.99
N LEU A 274 12.52 -2.99 2.73
CA LEU A 274 11.70 -2.65 1.56
C LEU A 274 11.09 -1.24 1.69
N ASP A 275 11.68 -0.36 2.49
CA ASP A 275 11.25 1.03 2.63
C ASP A 275 11.60 1.79 1.34
N THR A 276 10.67 1.80 0.40
CA THR A 276 10.77 2.55 -0.86
C THR A 276 10.68 4.06 -0.65
N SER A 277 10.48 4.52 0.59
CA SER A 277 10.38 5.94 0.92
C SER A 277 11.72 6.69 0.91
N ASP A 278 12.85 6.00 0.99
CA ASP A 278 14.20 6.60 1.02
C ASP A 278 14.88 6.74 -0.36
N VAL A 279 14.19 6.44 -1.46
CA VAL A 279 14.70 6.76 -2.80
C VAL A 279 14.50 8.25 -3.04
N GLU A 280 15.54 9.05 -2.75
CA GLU A 280 15.56 10.46 -3.14
C GLU A 280 15.22 10.57 -4.64
N PRO A 281 14.18 11.34 -5.03
CA PRO A 281 13.81 11.49 -6.42
C PRO A 281 14.94 12.23 -7.14
N ALA A 282 15.81 11.47 -7.81
CA ALA A 282 16.82 11.99 -8.71
C ALA A 282 16.15 12.92 -9.73
N ALA A 283 16.54 14.19 -9.75
CA ALA A 283 15.96 15.27 -10.55
C ALA A 283 15.57 14.81 -11.97
N VAL A 284 14.26 14.65 -12.19
CA VAL A 284 13.68 14.22 -13.47
C VAL A 284 13.43 15.47 -14.31
N SER A 285 13.90 15.47 -15.57
CA SER A 285 13.80 16.62 -16.48
C SER A 285 12.49 16.68 -17.27
N SER A 286 11.51 15.82 -16.96
CA SER A 286 10.14 15.93 -17.46
C SER A 286 9.29 16.56 -16.36
N PRO A 287 8.70 17.76 -16.58
CA PRO A 287 7.91 18.40 -15.55
C PRO A 287 6.72 17.50 -15.21
N LEU A 288 6.59 17.14 -13.94
CA LEU A 288 5.39 16.48 -13.40
C LEU A 288 4.15 17.28 -13.82
N PRO A 289 3.00 16.61 -14.08
CA PRO A 289 1.75 17.34 -14.25
C PRO A 289 1.54 18.24 -13.04
N LEU A 290 1.40 19.54 -13.29
CA LEU A 290 1.21 20.52 -12.23
C LEU A 290 -0.23 20.45 -11.69
N PHE A 291 -1.12 19.79 -12.41
CA PHE A 291 -2.51 19.55 -12.02
C PHE A 291 -2.77 18.04 -11.96
N ASN A 292 -2.91 17.46 -10.77
CA ASN A 292 -2.87 16.01 -10.61
C ASN A 292 -3.96 15.47 -9.69
N PHE A 293 -4.66 14.42 -10.12
CA PHE A 293 -5.60 13.67 -9.30
C PHE A 293 -4.90 12.52 -8.59
N THR A 294 -4.97 12.48 -7.25
CA THR A 294 -4.25 11.49 -6.42
C THR A 294 -5.13 10.32 -5.96
N GLY A 295 -6.44 10.35 -6.23
CA GLY A 295 -7.36 9.27 -5.87
C GLY A 295 -8.48 9.68 -4.92
N GLY A 296 -9.33 8.70 -4.61
CA GLY A 296 -10.47 8.82 -3.69
C GLY A 296 -10.35 7.91 -2.46
N GLY A 297 -11.17 8.18 -1.44
CA GLY A 297 -11.28 7.40 -0.21
C GLY A 297 -11.85 5.98 -0.37
N PRO A 298 -12.00 5.24 0.75
CA PRO A 298 -12.49 3.86 0.73
C PRO A 298 -13.87 3.74 0.08
N THR A 299 -14.06 2.65 -0.66
CA THR A 299 -15.25 2.40 -1.51
C THR A 299 -16.03 1.13 -1.09
N GLN A 300 -15.67 0.52 0.04
CA GLN A 300 -16.30 -0.71 0.55
C GLN A 300 -17.47 -0.44 1.52
N GLY A 301 -18.35 -1.42 1.75
CA GLY A 301 -19.43 -1.30 2.73
C GLY A 301 -20.49 -0.27 2.33
N GLU A 302 -20.83 0.65 3.24
CA GLU A 302 -21.83 1.70 2.98
C GLU A 302 -21.46 2.59 1.78
N TYR A 303 -20.16 2.70 1.47
CA TYR A 303 -19.66 3.49 0.35
C TYR A 303 -20.09 2.95 -1.02
N ALA A 304 -20.47 1.67 -1.12
CA ALA A 304 -21.00 1.09 -2.36
C ALA A 304 -22.30 1.78 -2.82
N ARG A 305 -23.05 2.42 -1.89
CA ARG A 305 -24.25 3.19 -2.22
C ARG A 305 -23.93 4.42 -3.09
N ALA A 306 -22.73 4.97 -2.94
CA ALA A 306 -22.24 6.15 -3.67
C ALA A 306 -21.40 5.79 -4.91
N ARG A 307 -21.57 4.59 -5.48
CA ARG A 307 -20.73 4.12 -6.60
C ARG A 307 -20.84 4.98 -7.85
N GLY A 308 -22.03 5.49 -8.18
CA GLY A 308 -22.24 6.39 -9.31
C GLY A 308 -21.46 7.70 -9.13
N TYR A 309 -21.47 8.24 -7.91
CA TYR A 309 -20.72 9.45 -7.56
C TYR A 309 -19.22 9.21 -7.70
N SER A 310 -18.69 8.16 -7.04
CA SER A 310 -17.26 7.81 -7.07
C SER A 310 -16.75 7.54 -8.48
N THR A 311 -17.55 6.88 -9.32
CA THR A 311 -17.22 6.62 -10.72
C THR A 311 -17.13 7.94 -11.51
N ARG A 312 -18.15 8.80 -11.39
CA ARG A 312 -18.21 10.06 -12.14
C ARG A 312 -17.14 11.06 -11.70
N ILE A 313 -16.93 11.25 -10.40
CA ILE A 313 -15.91 12.18 -9.88
C ILE A 313 -14.49 11.73 -10.26
N THR A 314 -14.21 10.42 -10.20
CA THR A 314 -12.93 9.85 -10.64
C THR A 314 -12.71 10.09 -12.14
N ALA A 315 -13.74 9.88 -12.96
CA ALA A 315 -13.65 10.14 -14.40
C ALA A 315 -13.37 11.62 -14.70
N LEU A 316 -14.06 12.54 -14.03
CA LEU A 316 -13.86 13.99 -14.21
C LEU A 316 -12.44 14.41 -13.81
N LEU A 317 -12.02 14.10 -12.58
CA LEU A 317 -10.71 14.51 -12.06
C LEU A 317 -9.55 13.83 -12.79
N GLY A 318 -9.72 12.56 -13.19
CA GLY A 318 -8.77 11.83 -14.02
C GLY A 318 -8.61 12.46 -15.40
N GLN A 319 -9.70 12.78 -16.09
CA GLN A 319 -9.63 13.44 -17.40
C GLN A 319 -8.99 14.83 -17.32
N MET A 320 -9.32 15.62 -16.28
CA MET A 320 -8.69 16.93 -16.06
C MET A 320 -7.17 16.83 -15.84
N THR A 321 -6.70 15.75 -15.20
CA THR A 321 -5.26 15.50 -14.99
C THR A 321 -4.51 15.33 -16.31
N PHE A 322 -5.12 14.71 -17.31
CA PHE A 322 -4.46 14.42 -18.58
C PHE A 322 -4.82 15.39 -19.72
N ASP A 323 -5.80 16.27 -19.53
CA ASP A 323 -6.20 17.27 -20.52
C ASP A 323 -5.17 18.42 -20.58
N PRO A 324 -4.51 18.65 -21.73
CA PRO A 324 -3.52 19.72 -21.88
C PRO A 324 -4.05 21.12 -21.55
N ARG A 325 -5.35 21.37 -21.72
CA ARG A 325 -5.97 22.66 -21.40
C ARG A 325 -5.96 22.95 -19.91
N TRP A 326 -6.19 21.93 -19.09
CA TRP A 326 -6.17 22.03 -17.63
C TRP A 326 -4.73 22.22 -17.12
N GLN A 327 -3.76 21.49 -17.68
CA GLN A 327 -2.34 21.69 -17.37
C GLN A 327 -1.88 23.11 -17.73
N ALA A 328 -2.20 23.59 -18.93
CA ALA A 328 -1.83 24.94 -19.38
C ALA A 328 -2.49 26.04 -18.53
N TRP A 329 -3.76 25.86 -18.17
CA TRP A 329 -4.48 26.79 -17.30
C TRP A 329 -3.82 26.92 -15.92
N TRP A 330 -3.43 25.80 -15.32
CA TRP A 330 -2.73 25.81 -14.03
C TRP A 330 -1.32 26.39 -14.13
N GLN A 331 -0.57 25.98 -15.16
CA GLN A 331 0.79 26.46 -15.41
C GLN A 331 0.86 27.97 -15.61
N ALA A 332 -0.13 28.58 -16.27
CA ALA A 332 -0.19 30.01 -16.52
C ALA A 332 -0.26 30.86 -15.23
N ALA A 333 -0.68 30.28 -14.11
CA ALA A 333 -0.78 30.97 -12.83
C ALA A 333 0.52 30.98 -12.01
N ASP A 334 1.58 30.33 -12.50
CA ASP A 334 2.88 30.20 -11.81
C ASP A 334 2.72 29.69 -10.36
N LEU A 335 1.82 28.72 -10.18
CA LEU A 335 1.53 28.11 -8.88
C LEU A 335 2.31 26.79 -8.72
N PRO A 336 2.58 26.36 -7.48
CA PRO A 336 3.03 25.00 -7.21
C PRO A 336 2.03 23.97 -7.75
N ARG A 337 2.45 22.72 -7.85
CA ARG A 337 1.58 21.60 -8.21
C ARG A 337 0.33 21.59 -7.31
N VAL A 338 -0.81 21.19 -7.87
CA VAL A 338 -2.03 20.85 -7.14
C VAL A 338 -2.32 19.36 -7.19
N ASP A 339 -2.61 18.80 -6.03
CA ASP A 339 -3.12 17.45 -5.85
C ASP A 339 -4.61 17.50 -5.47
N LEU A 340 -5.42 16.77 -6.24
CA LEU A 340 -6.88 16.68 -6.09
C LEU A 340 -7.26 15.33 -5.51
N SER A 341 -8.14 15.34 -4.52
CA SER A 341 -8.68 14.11 -3.90
C SER A 341 -10.15 14.26 -3.55
N TYR A 342 -10.83 13.15 -3.28
CA TYR A 342 -12.18 13.18 -2.74
C TYR A 342 -12.41 12.08 -1.69
N TRP A 343 -13.35 12.34 -0.77
CA TRP A 343 -13.66 11.47 0.36
C TRP A 343 -15.17 11.44 0.61
N VAL A 344 -15.80 10.28 0.46
CA VAL A 344 -17.26 10.07 0.66
C VAL A 344 -17.62 9.60 2.07
N HIS A 345 -16.73 9.76 3.04
CA HIS A 345 -16.90 9.29 4.43
C HIS A 345 -16.74 10.41 5.46
N ALA A 346 -16.87 11.66 5.02
CA ALA A 346 -16.69 12.81 5.90
C ALA A 346 -17.98 13.12 6.68
N ASP A 347 -17.86 13.69 7.87
CA ASP A 347 -19.03 14.08 8.70
C ASP A 347 -19.87 15.20 8.07
N ALA A 348 -19.30 15.97 7.15
CA ALA A 348 -19.95 17.11 6.52
C ALA A 348 -19.37 17.38 5.13
N THR A 349 -20.21 17.94 4.26
CA THR A 349 -19.77 18.39 2.94
C THR A 349 -18.80 19.56 3.08
N ARG A 350 -17.56 19.39 2.63
CA ARG A 350 -16.51 20.42 2.71
C ARG A 350 -15.68 20.41 1.44
N ILE A 351 -15.26 21.60 1.05
CA ILE A 351 -14.24 21.79 0.01
C ILE A 351 -13.06 22.43 0.70
N ARG A 352 -11.93 21.73 0.70
CA ARG A 352 -10.72 22.18 1.37
C ARG A 352 -9.66 22.48 0.34
N VAL A 353 -9.03 23.64 0.48
CA VAL A 353 -7.87 24.04 -0.32
C VAL A 353 -6.81 24.53 0.64
N GLY A 354 -5.74 23.76 0.76
CA GLY A 354 -4.55 24.07 1.56
C GLY A 354 -3.34 24.34 0.68
N ARG A 355 -2.48 25.26 1.09
CA ARG A 355 -1.23 25.57 0.38
C ARG A 355 -0.03 25.34 1.30
N SER A 356 0.94 24.61 0.79
CA SER A 356 2.30 24.52 1.33
C SER A 356 3.29 25.25 0.40
N ALA A 357 4.57 25.26 0.75
CA ALA A 357 5.60 25.86 -0.08
C ALA A 357 5.75 25.19 -1.47
N ARG A 358 5.44 23.89 -1.60
CA ARG A 358 5.69 23.09 -2.82
C ARG A 358 4.45 22.47 -3.44
N LEU A 359 3.32 22.51 -2.75
CA LEU A 359 2.12 21.75 -3.11
C LEU A 359 0.87 22.48 -2.64
N ILE A 360 -0.16 22.46 -3.45
CA ILE A 360 -1.53 22.82 -3.09
C ILE A 360 -2.32 21.51 -2.99
N ASN A 361 -2.98 21.28 -1.86
CA ASN A 361 -3.88 20.14 -1.68
C ASN A 361 -5.32 20.66 -1.80
N ALA A 362 -6.09 20.07 -2.68
CA ALA A 362 -7.50 20.36 -2.86
C ALA A 362 -8.32 19.08 -2.65
N SER A 363 -9.30 19.09 -1.77
CA SER A 363 -10.13 17.92 -1.50
C SER A 363 -11.61 18.26 -1.45
N ILE A 364 -12.41 17.30 -1.91
CA ILE A 364 -13.86 17.24 -1.71
C ILE A 364 -14.13 16.23 -0.60
N GLU A 365 -14.78 16.65 0.46
CA GLU A 365 -15.24 15.80 1.55
C GLU A 365 -16.77 15.81 1.52
N ARG A 366 -17.42 14.64 1.53
CA ARG A 366 -18.88 14.53 1.46
C ARG A 366 -19.38 13.34 2.30
N PRO A 367 -20.41 13.52 3.15
CA PRO A 367 -21.11 12.41 3.79
C PRO A 367 -22.01 11.71 2.78
N ILE A 368 -22.18 10.40 2.95
CA ILE A 368 -23.24 9.66 2.27
C ILE A 368 -24.56 9.90 2.98
N THR A 369 -25.49 10.52 2.26
CA THR A 369 -26.83 10.86 2.74
C THR A 369 -27.83 10.55 1.62
N ASP A 370 -29.05 10.17 2.00
CA ASP A 370 -30.06 9.67 1.05
C ASP A 370 -30.49 10.72 0.00
N ASP A 371 -30.33 12.01 0.31
CA ASP A 371 -30.79 13.14 -0.49
C ASP A 371 -30.11 13.29 -1.86
N TRP A 372 -28.86 12.81 -2.01
CA TRP A 372 -28.13 12.92 -3.28
C TRP A 372 -27.88 11.58 -3.97
N LEU A 373 -28.27 10.46 -3.36
CA LEU A 373 -28.04 9.12 -3.91
C LEU A 373 -28.79 8.84 -5.22
N ASP A 374 -29.87 9.58 -5.50
CA ASP A 374 -30.59 9.49 -6.78
C ASP A 374 -29.98 10.40 -7.87
N ALA A 375 -29.12 11.35 -7.48
CA ALA A 375 -28.51 12.36 -8.35
C ALA A 375 -26.98 12.36 -8.25
N GLN A 376 -26.39 11.17 -8.11
CA GLN A 376 -24.97 11.01 -7.78
C GLN A 376 -24.03 11.65 -8.81
N GLU A 377 -24.31 11.47 -10.10
CA GLU A 377 -23.47 12.01 -11.16
C GLU A 377 -23.53 13.54 -11.21
N GLN A 378 -24.73 14.11 -11.07
CA GLN A 378 -24.91 15.56 -11.01
C GLN A 378 -24.24 16.15 -9.77
N THR A 379 -24.30 15.44 -8.64
CA THR A 379 -23.64 15.84 -7.39
C THR A 379 -22.12 15.82 -7.55
N ALA A 380 -21.55 14.80 -8.20
CA ALA A 380 -20.12 14.73 -8.51
C ALA A 380 -19.68 15.93 -9.38
N GLU A 381 -20.44 16.26 -10.43
CA GLU A 381 -20.15 17.44 -11.26
C GLU A 381 -20.24 18.75 -10.46
N ALA A 382 -21.27 18.90 -9.63
CA ALA A 382 -21.45 20.08 -8.80
C ALA A 382 -20.27 20.28 -7.83
N ASP A 383 -19.80 19.20 -7.20
CA ASP A 383 -18.65 19.25 -6.29
C ASP A 383 -17.34 19.58 -7.01
N VAL A 384 -17.10 19.01 -8.19
CA VAL A 384 -15.90 19.36 -8.98
C VAL A 384 -15.94 20.83 -9.39
N ARG A 385 -17.11 21.34 -9.82
CA ARG A 385 -17.27 22.78 -10.12
C ARG A 385 -17.00 23.65 -8.89
N ALA A 386 -17.51 23.24 -7.72
CA ALA A 386 -17.31 23.97 -6.48
C ALA A 386 -15.84 23.92 -6.02
N LEU A 387 -15.13 22.81 -6.22
CA LEU A 387 -13.69 22.68 -5.96
C LEU A 387 -12.89 23.65 -6.84
N ILE A 388 -13.19 23.70 -8.14
CA ILE A 388 -12.56 24.63 -9.08
C ILE A 388 -12.86 26.08 -8.69
N ALA A 389 -14.11 26.39 -8.31
CA ALA A 389 -14.48 27.72 -7.86
C ALA A 389 -13.70 28.15 -6.62
N GLU A 390 -13.51 27.25 -5.65
CA GLU A 390 -12.69 27.52 -4.46
C GLU A 390 -11.21 27.73 -4.81
N LEU A 391 -10.65 26.95 -5.75
CA LEU A 391 -9.30 27.19 -6.28
C LEU A 391 -9.19 28.60 -6.90
N CYS A 392 -10.12 28.98 -7.79
CA CYS A 392 -10.16 30.31 -8.40
C CYS A 392 -10.37 31.44 -7.37
N ARG A 393 -11.04 31.16 -6.26
CA ARG A 393 -11.22 32.14 -5.18
C ARG A 393 -9.95 32.32 -4.36
N ARG A 394 -9.18 31.25 -4.15
CA ARG A 394 -7.95 31.24 -3.32
C ARG A 394 -6.72 31.72 -4.07
N PHE A 395 -6.70 31.56 -5.38
CA PHE A 395 -5.54 31.82 -6.22
C PHE A 395 -5.93 32.68 -7.43
N PRO A 396 -5.00 33.49 -7.98
CA PRO A 396 -5.28 34.37 -9.12
C PRO A 396 -5.34 33.57 -10.44
N LEU A 397 -6.22 32.58 -10.50
CA LEU A 397 -6.44 31.74 -11.68
C LEU A 397 -7.37 32.48 -12.66
N GLY A 398 -7.09 32.34 -13.95
CA GLY A 398 -7.99 32.79 -15.01
C GLY A 398 -9.26 31.93 -15.10
N ALA A 399 -10.09 32.16 -16.12
CA ALA A 399 -11.26 31.33 -16.37
C ALA A 399 -10.84 29.85 -16.60
N PRO A 400 -11.43 28.89 -15.87
CA PRO A 400 -11.09 27.48 -16.03
C PRO A 400 -11.59 26.94 -17.37
N PRO A 401 -10.94 25.90 -17.94
CA PRO A 401 -11.49 25.15 -19.05
C PRO A 401 -12.87 24.55 -18.70
N PRO A 402 -13.72 24.23 -19.70
CA PRO A 402 -14.96 23.51 -19.42
C PRO A 402 -14.67 22.14 -18.81
N LEU A 403 -15.55 21.69 -17.94
CA LEU A 403 -15.47 20.32 -17.42
C LEU A 403 -15.59 19.31 -18.57
N PRO A 404 -14.87 18.18 -18.48
CA PRO A 404 -15.06 17.08 -19.41
C PRO A 404 -16.51 16.58 -19.38
N ALA A 405 -16.98 16.08 -20.52
CA ALA A 405 -18.35 15.62 -20.71
C ALA A 405 -18.64 14.32 -19.95
#